data_AF-A0A8C3VFS8-F1
#
_entry.id   AF-A0A8C3VFS8-F1
#
_cell.length_a   1.000
_cell.length_b   1.000
_cell.length_c   1.000
_cell.angle_alpha   90.00
_cell.angle_beta   90.00
_cell.angle_gamma   90.00
#
_symmetry.space_group_name_H-M   'P 1'
#
loop_
_entity.id
_entity.type
_entity.pdbx_description
1 polymer ?
#
loop_
_entity_poly.entity_id
_entity_poly.type
_entity_poly.pdbx_seq_one_letter_code
_entity_poly.pdbx_strand_id
1 'polypeptide(L)'
;GKVSKRLYVGGLGHTVSKAELEERFGKFGSVLEAEIITRKDDQGNPTKTFAYISVNISDADLKKCKYFFFLSYQIEKIPCD
;
A
#
# COMPACT_ATOMS: atom_id res chain seq x y z
N GLY A 1 -13.89 16.76 -0.62
CA GLY A 1 -13.26 16.56 0.71
C GLY A 1 -12.30 15.39 0.63
N LYS A 2 -11.30 15.32 1.53
CA LYS A 2 -10.44 14.13 1.65
C LYS A 2 -11.25 13.00 2.31
N VAL A 3 -11.13 11.79 1.78
CA VAL A 3 -11.86 10.61 2.28
C VAL A 3 -10.82 9.58 2.69
N SER A 4 -11.08 8.85 3.78
CA SER A 4 -10.26 7.70 4.14
C SER A 4 -10.45 6.60 3.08
N LYS A 5 -9.35 6.15 2.49
CA LYS A 5 -9.35 5.09 1.48
C LYS A 5 -8.37 4.02 1.91
N ARG A 6 -8.79 2.76 1.79
CA ARG A 6 -7.93 1.59 2.03
C ARG A 6 -7.39 1.07 0.69
N LEU A 7 -6.07 1.01 0.57
CA LEU A 7 -5.36 0.57 -0.63
C LEU A 7 -4.75 -0.80 -0.38
N TYR A 8 -4.87 -1.70 -1.35
CA TYR A 8 -4.04 -2.90 -1.40
C TYR A 8 -2.79 -2.60 -2.21
N VAL A 9 -1.63 -2.96 -1.68
CA VAL A 9 -0.31 -2.74 -2.30
C VAL A 9 0.39 -4.09 -2.39
N GLY A 10 0.35 -4.70 -3.57
CA GLY A 10 1.05 -5.95 -3.87
C GLY A 10 2.42 -5.72 -4.52
N GLY A 11 3.22 -6.80 -4.57
CA GLY A 11 4.55 -6.77 -5.19
C GLY A 11 5.62 -6.11 -4.31
N LEU A 12 5.41 -6.09 -2.99
CA LEU A 12 6.38 -5.55 -2.05
C LEU A 12 7.56 -6.50 -1.86
N GLY A 13 8.75 -5.94 -1.68
CA GLY A 13 9.91 -6.70 -1.21
C GLY A 13 9.67 -7.24 0.20
N HIS A 14 10.28 -8.38 0.53
CA HIS A 14 10.07 -9.07 1.81
C HIS A 14 10.65 -8.34 3.02
N THR A 15 11.44 -7.29 2.79
CA THR A 15 12.07 -6.44 3.80
C THR A 15 11.41 -5.06 3.90
N VAL A 16 10.29 -4.83 3.20
CA VAL A 16 9.54 -3.57 3.26
C VAL A 16 9.17 -3.24 4.70
N SER A 17 9.27 -1.96 5.06
CA SER A 17 8.95 -1.48 6.40
C SER A 17 7.77 -0.53 6.39
N LYS A 18 7.10 -0.41 7.54
CA LYS A 18 5.99 0.53 7.71
C LYS A 18 6.42 1.97 7.43
N ALA A 19 7.60 2.37 7.91
CA ALA A 19 8.16 3.69 7.71
C ALA A 19 8.39 4.00 6.21
N GLU A 20 8.86 3.01 5.43
CA GLU A 20 9.01 3.18 3.99
C GLU A 20 7.66 3.41 3.28
N LEU A 21 6.63 2.65 3.66
CA LEU A 21 5.28 2.86 3.13
C LEU A 21 4.71 4.22 3.55
N GLU A 22 4.88 4.61 4.81
CA GLU A 22 4.43 5.91 5.33
C GLU A 22 5.12 7.07 4.60
N GLU A 23 6.43 7.00 4.36
CA GLU A 23 7.18 8.03 3.61
C GLU A 23 6.71 8.12 2.16
N ARG A 24 6.54 6.98 1.49
CA ARG A 24 6.17 6.93 0.06
C ARG A 24 4.74 7.39 -0.19
N PHE A 25 3.78 6.88 0.58
CA PHE A 25 2.36 7.21 0.42
C PHE A 25 2.01 8.55 1.08
N GLY A 26 2.80 8.99 2.07
CA GLY A 26 2.72 10.30 2.73
C GLY A 26 2.81 11.48 1.77
N LYS A 27 3.49 11.32 0.63
CA LYS A 27 3.64 12.34 -0.42
C LYS A 27 2.31 12.72 -1.10
N PHE A 28 1.32 11.83 -1.06
CA PHE A 28 0.03 12.01 -1.74
C PHE A 28 -1.12 12.28 -0.76
N GLY A 29 -0.98 11.84 0.49
CA GLY A 29 -2.01 11.98 1.52
C GLY A 29 -1.49 11.58 2.89
N SER A 30 -2.31 11.75 3.92
CA SER A 30 -1.91 11.35 5.28
C SER A 30 -2.17 9.86 5.47
N VAL A 31 -1.10 9.08 5.66
CA VAL A 31 -1.21 7.66 6.02
C VAL A 31 -1.71 7.57 7.46
N LEU A 32 -2.82 6.88 7.65
CA LEU A 32 -3.45 6.64 8.94
C LEU A 32 -2.95 5.31 9.53
N GLU A 33 -2.82 4.30 8.68
CA GLU A 33 -2.38 2.96 9.07
C GLU A 33 -1.73 2.26 7.88
N ALA A 34 -0.72 1.44 8.17
CA ALA A 34 -0.11 0.54 7.20
C ALA A 34 0.11 -0.82 7.87
N GLU A 35 -0.50 -1.85 7.30
CA GLU A 35 -0.42 -3.24 7.75
C GLU A 35 0.32 -4.04 6.68
N ILE A 36 1.48 -4.60 7.05
CA ILE A 36 2.32 -5.41 6.14
C ILE A 36 2.09 -6.88 6.47
N ILE A 37 1.81 -7.67 5.43
CA ILE A 37 1.57 -9.10 5.53
C ILE A 37 2.58 -9.83 4.64
N THR A 38 3.38 -10.69 5.24
CA THR A 38 4.33 -11.58 4.55
C THR A 38 3.86 -13.02 4.71
N ARG A 39 3.42 -13.62 3.60
CA ARG A 39 3.15 -15.06 3.52
C ARG A 39 4.48 -15.81 3.48
N LYS A 40 4.51 -16.96 4.14
CA LYS A 40 5.65 -17.86 4.20
C LYS A 40 5.25 -19.25 3.72
N ASP A 41 6.20 -20.01 3.18
CA ASP A 41 6.04 -21.44 2.91
C ASP A 41 6.15 -22.28 4.20
N ASP A 42 6.01 -23.61 4.09
CA ASP A 42 6.16 -24.55 5.21
C ASP A 42 7.56 -24.54 5.86
N GLN A 43 8.57 -24.01 5.15
CA GLN A 43 9.95 -23.86 5.66
C GLN A 43 10.17 -22.49 6.32
N GLY A 44 9.18 -21.61 6.31
CA GLY A 44 9.26 -20.27 6.87
C GLY A 44 9.87 -19.23 5.93
N ASN A 45 10.18 -19.57 4.67
CA ASN A 45 10.72 -18.62 3.70
C ASN A 45 9.60 -17.71 3.20
N PRO A 46 9.84 -16.39 3.10
CA PRO A 46 8.84 -15.46 2.60
C PRO A 46 8.58 -15.70 1.10
N THR A 47 7.32 -15.88 0.73
CA THR A 47 6.88 -16.17 -0.65
C THR A 47 6.14 -15.01 -1.30
N LYS A 48 5.43 -14.21 -0.49
CA LYS A 48 4.67 -13.06 -0.98
C LYS A 48 4.52 -12.02 0.13
N THR A 49 4.87 -10.77 -0.17
CA THR A 49 4.60 -9.64 0.72
C THR A 49 3.67 -8.63 0.06
N PHE A 50 2.68 -8.18 0.81
CA PHE A 50 1.72 -7.14 0.42
C PHE A 50 1.34 -6.30 1.64
N ALA A 51 0.73 -5.13 1.40
CA ALA A 51 0.27 -4.28 2.48
C ALA A 51 -1.13 -3.72 2.24
N TYR A 52 -1.82 -3.45 3.34
CA TYR A 52 -3.01 -2.62 3.36
C TYR A 52 -2.67 -1.25 3.94
N ILE A 53 -2.96 -0.19 3.18
CA ILE A 53 -2.66 1.18 3.59
C ILE A 53 -3.96 1.97 3.68
N SER A 54 -4.29 2.41 4.87
CA SER A 54 -5.38 3.35 5.12
C SER A 54 -4.83 4.76 5.04
N VAL A 55 -5.38 5.57 4.13
CA VAL A 55 -4.85 6.89 3.80
C VAL A 55 -5.97 7.88 3.56
N ASN A 56 -5.83 9.08 4.15
CA ASN A 56 -6.70 10.21 3.88
C ASN A 56 -6.19 10.98 2.66
N ILE A 57 -6.84 10.77 1.50
CA ILE A 57 -6.38 11.24 0.20
C ILE A 57 -7.55 11.72 -0.67
N SER A 58 -7.29 12.72 -1.53
CA SER A 58 -8.26 13.19 -2.52
C SER A 58 -8.34 12.21 -3.70
N ASP A 59 -9.43 12.23 -4.49
CA ASP A 59 -9.50 11.36 -5.67
C ASP A 59 -8.44 11.71 -6.74
N ALA A 60 -8.15 13.01 -6.89
CA ALA A 60 -7.11 13.49 -7.81
C ALA A 60 -5.71 13.01 -7.40
N ASP A 61 -5.37 13.08 -6.11
CA ASP A 61 -4.07 12.63 -5.62
C ASP A 61 -3.97 11.11 -5.57
N LEU A 62 -5.09 10.41 -5.33
CA LEU A 62 -5.15 8.95 -5.48
C LEU A 62 -4.83 8.54 -6.92
N LYS A 63 -5.38 9.24 -7.91
CA LYS A 63 -5.09 8.98 -9.31
C LYS A 63 -3.60 9.15 -9.59
N LYS A 64 -2.98 10.25 -9.14
CA LYS A 64 -1.52 10.48 -9.26
C LYS A 64 -0.71 9.40 -8.56
N CYS A 65 -1.07 9.04 -7.32
CA CYS A 65 -0.44 8.00 -6.52
C CYS A 65 -0.42 6.67 -7.30
N LYS A 66 -1.54 6.27 -7.90
CA LYS A 66 -1.63 5.05 -8.70
C LYS A 66 -0.72 5.09 -9.92
N TYR A 67 -0.68 6.19 -10.67
CA TYR A 67 0.21 6.32 -11.83
C TYR A 67 1.69 6.33 -11.42
N PHE A 68 2.03 7.03 -10.34
CA PHE A 68 3.40 7.13 -9.85
C PHE A 68 3.97 5.76 -9.45
N PHE A 69 3.13 4.92 -8.84
CA PHE A 69 3.52 3.58 -8.40
C PHE A 69 3.18 2.48 -9.40
N PHE A 70 2.56 2.78 -10.53
CA PHE A 70 2.12 1.78 -11.52
C PHE A 70 3.24 0.87 -12.03
N LEU A 71 4.48 1.37 -12.06
CA LEU A 71 5.67 0.62 -12.49
C LEU A 71 6.41 -0.10 -11.35
N SER A 72 6.06 0.20 -10.09
CA SER A 72 6.81 -0.30 -8.91
C SER A 72 5.97 -1.19 -8.00
N TYR A 73 4.65 -1.01 -7.99
CA TYR A 73 3.74 -1.72 -7.10
C TYR A 73 2.41 -2.03 -7.78
N GLN A 74 1.80 -3.15 -7.42
CA GLN A 74 0.44 -3.49 -7.83
C GLN A 74 -0.55 -2.86 -6.85
N ILE A 75 -0.95 -1.61 -7.12
CA ILE A 75 -1.90 -0.88 -6.27
C ILE A 75 -3.32 -1.08 -6.78
N GLU A 76 -4.12 -1.80 -6.01
CA GLU A 76 -5.53 -2.06 -6.29
C GLU A 76 -6.42 -1.42 -5.22
N LYS A 77 -7.59 -0.91 -5.63
CA LYS A 77 -8.63 -0.59 -4.65
C LYS A 77 -9.14 -1.93 -4.14
N ILE A 78 -9.21 -2.12 -2.83
CA ILE A 78 -9.99 -3.23 -2.30
C ILE A 78 -11.45 -2.90 -2.63
N PRO A 79 -12.19 -3.75 -3.35
CA PRO A 79 -13.63 -3.59 -3.41
C PRO A 79 -14.14 -3.66 -1.97
N CYS A 80 -14.82 -2.61 -1.52
CA CYS A 80 -15.66 -2.75 -0.34
C CYS A 80 -16.76 -3.75 -0.73
N ASP A 81 -16.82 -4.90 -0.07
CA ASP A 81 -18.08 -5.64 0.08
C ASP A 81 -19.06 -4.79 0.91
#